data_AF-A0AAU3KHE9-F1
#
_entry.id   AF-A0AAU3KHE9-F1
#
_cell.length_a   1.000
_cell.length_b   1.000
_cell.length_c   1.000
_cell.angle_alpha   90.00
_cell.angle_beta   90.00
_cell.angle_gamma   90.00
#
_symmetry.space_group_name_H-M   'P 1'
#
loop_
_entity.id
_entity.type
_entity.pdbx_description
1 polymer ?
#
loop_
_entity_poly.entity_id
_entity_poly.type
_entity_poly.pdbx_seq_one_letter_code
_entity_poly.pdbx_strand_id
1 'polypeptide(L)'
;MGGFDVLGVDLDGLRDTITTLRGCADTLEQQSRRVGAHVFGIGNDEAGRNYSASGAAVQHGFEHIAACLHRWSTVTAATADVFDGAAADYARIDHERAAAVSGVHP
;
A
#
# COMPACT_ATOMS: atom_id res chain seq x y z
N MET A 1 -10.71 -8.24 38.02
CA MET A 1 -10.71 -6.86 38.54
C MET A 1 -9.81 -6.09 37.58
N GLY A 2 -10.26 -5.16 36.76
CA GLY A 2 -11.35 -4.22 36.87
C GLY A 2 -10.74 -2.90 36.39
N GLY A 3 -11.12 -2.42 35.22
CA GLY A 3 -10.55 -1.21 34.64
C GLY A 3 -11.25 -0.93 33.33
N PHE A 4 -12.12 0.06 33.36
CA PHE A 4 -13.01 0.48 32.28
C PHE A 4 -12.23 0.81 30.99
N ASP A 5 -12.71 0.23 29.88
CA ASP A 5 -13.07 0.94 28.66
C ASP A 5 -11.95 1.70 27.93
N VAL A 6 -11.30 1.04 26.97
CA VAL A 6 -10.61 1.77 25.89
C VAL A 6 -11.70 2.29 24.95
N LEU A 7 -12.41 3.34 25.34
CA LEU A 7 -13.32 4.12 24.46
C LEU A 7 -12.52 4.99 23.46
N GLY A 8 -11.34 4.52 23.05
CA GLY A 8 -10.39 5.22 22.21
C GLY A 8 -9.99 4.37 21.01
N VAL A 9 -9.81 4.99 19.84
CA VAL A 9 -9.12 4.32 18.73
C VAL A 9 -7.66 4.10 19.16
N ASP A 10 -7.16 2.87 19.01
CA ASP A 10 -5.74 2.57 19.19
C ASP A 10 -4.93 3.20 18.05
N LEU A 11 -4.51 4.45 18.27
CA LEU A 11 -3.75 5.22 17.29
C LEU A 11 -2.36 4.65 17.02
N ASP A 12 -1.77 3.95 17.97
CA ASP A 12 -0.45 3.35 17.80
C ASP A 12 -0.55 2.08 16.93
N GLY A 13 -1.52 1.21 17.20
CA GLY A 13 -1.83 0.08 16.32
C GLY A 13 -2.23 0.51 14.90
N LEU A 14 -2.92 1.65 14.77
CA LEU A 14 -3.26 2.22 13.47
C LEU A 14 -2.01 2.75 12.73
N ARG A 15 -1.08 3.42 13.42
CA ARG A 15 0.20 3.88 12.85
C ARG A 15 1.07 2.72 12.37
N ASP A 16 1.12 1.63 13.13
CA ASP A 16 1.84 0.42 12.72
C ASP A 16 1.23 -0.20 11.45
N THR A 17 -0.10 -0.20 11.38
CA THR A 17 -0.83 -0.66 10.19
C THR A 17 -0.54 0.23 8.97
N ILE A 18 -0.56 1.56 9.13
CA ILE A 18 -0.23 2.53 8.07
C ILE A 18 1.20 2.30 7.58
N THR A 19 2.16 2.13 8.50
CA THR A 19 3.57 1.87 8.18
C THR A 19 3.71 0.57 7.39
N THR A 20 3.00 -0.49 7.81
CA THR A 20 2.98 -1.77 7.11
C THR A 20 2.40 -1.64 5.71
N LEU A 21 1.30 -0.91 5.53
CA LEU A 21 0.70 -0.67 4.21
C LEU A 21 1.66 0.07 3.29
N ARG A 22 2.35 1.11 3.77
CA ARG A 22 3.37 1.83 3.01
C ARG A 22 4.52 0.90 2.57
N GLY A 23 5.03 0.08 3.49
CA GLY A 23 6.06 -0.93 3.16
C GLY A 23 5.60 -1.98 2.13
N CYS A 24 4.34 -2.39 2.20
CA CYS A 24 3.73 -3.27 1.19
C CYS A 24 3.63 -2.58 -0.18
N ALA A 25 3.19 -1.32 -0.21
CA ALA A 25 3.10 -0.54 -1.44
C ALA A 25 4.46 -0.39 -2.13
N ASP A 26 5.51 -0.07 -1.35
CA ASP A 26 6.88 0.05 -1.85
C ASP A 26 7.41 -1.28 -2.39
N THR A 27 7.13 -2.38 -1.69
CA THR A 27 7.53 -3.72 -2.13
C THR A 27 6.86 -4.09 -3.45
N LEU A 28 5.55 -3.86 -3.57
CA LEU A 28 4.79 -4.12 -4.79
C LEU A 28 5.30 -3.29 -5.97
N GLU A 29 5.63 -2.01 -5.74
CA GLU A 29 6.20 -1.16 -6.77
C GLU A 29 7.57 -1.66 -7.25
N GLN A 30 8.44 -2.05 -6.31
CA GLN A 30 9.75 -2.62 -6.66
C GLN A 30 9.60 -3.91 -7.47
N GLN A 31 8.67 -4.79 -7.10
CA GLN A 31 8.43 -6.01 -7.88
C GLN A 31 7.83 -5.71 -9.27
N SER A 32 6.92 -4.75 -9.38
CA SER A 32 6.38 -4.31 -10.67
C SER A 32 7.51 -3.90 -11.62
N ARG A 33 8.45 -3.06 -11.14
CA ARG A 33 9.62 -2.62 -11.92
C ARG A 33 10.53 -3.78 -12.30
N ARG A 34 10.80 -4.69 -11.36
CA ARG A 34 11.66 -5.88 -11.61
C ARG A 34 11.07 -6.80 -12.66
N VAL A 35 9.77 -7.06 -12.60
CA VAL A 35 9.07 -7.91 -13.57
C VAL A 35 9.01 -7.24 -14.94
N GLY A 36 8.72 -5.94 -14.99
CA GLY A 36 8.67 -5.18 -16.25
C GLY A 36 10.03 -4.96 -16.93
N ALA A 37 11.15 -5.03 -16.18
CA ALA A 37 12.49 -4.82 -16.73
C ALA A 37 13.02 -6.00 -17.56
N HIS A 38 12.46 -7.21 -17.41
CA HIS A 38 12.94 -8.40 -18.10
C HIS A 38 12.12 -8.64 -19.36
N VAL A 39 12.61 -8.08 -20.47
CA VAL A 39 11.97 -8.24 -21.78
C VAL A 39 12.33 -9.61 -22.37
N PHE A 40 11.36 -10.51 -22.47
CA PHE A 40 11.52 -11.80 -23.13
C PHE A 40 11.34 -11.63 -24.65
N GLY A 41 12.34 -12.06 -25.44
CA GLY A 41 12.21 -12.18 -26.89
C GLY A 41 12.46 -10.91 -27.73
N ILE A 42 12.87 -9.78 -27.14
CA ILE A 42 13.32 -8.61 -27.91
C ILE A 42 14.85 -8.67 -28.06
N GLY A 43 15.30 -9.09 -29.24
CA GLY A 43 16.69 -8.96 -29.69
C GLY A 43 17.66 -10.01 -29.14
N ASN A 44 17.54 -11.28 -29.56
CA ASN A 44 18.63 -11.97 -30.27
C ASN A 44 18.30 -13.44 -30.59
N ASP A 45 18.78 -13.82 -31.77
CA ASP A 45 19.16 -15.16 -32.24
C ASP A 45 18.05 -16.18 -32.46
N GLU A 46 17.79 -16.43 -33.76
CA GLU A 46 17.30 -17.65 -34.46
C GLU A 46 16.26 -18.59 -33.82
N ALA A 47 16.27 -18.82 -32.52
CA ALA A 47 15.20 -19.45 -31.73
C ALA A 47 13.88 -18.65 -31.80
N GLY A 48 13.94 -17.34 -32.05
CA GLY A 48 12.80 -16.44 -32.04
C GLY A 48 11.71 -16.70 -33.09
N ARG A 49 11.98 -17.35 -34.24
CA ARG A 49 10.93 -17.51 -35.29
C ARG A 49 9.81 -18.47 -34.89
N ASN A 50 10.14 -19.65 -34.35
CA ASN A 50 9.16 -20.65 -33.91
C ASN A 50 8.60 -20.40 -32.50
N TYR A 51 9.35 -19.67 -31.67
CA TYR A 51 8.92 -19.30 -30.33
C TYR A 51 8.40 -17.85 -30.23
N SER A 52 8.31 -17.11 -31.35
CA SER A 52 7.88 -15.70 -31.37
C SER A 52 6.50 -15.49 -30.75
N ALA A 53 5.53 -16.32 -31.12
CA ALA A 53 4.16 -16.21 -30.61
C ALA A 53 4.08 -16.56 -29.12
N SER A 54 4.74 -17.64 -28.69
CA SER A 54 4.78 -18.05 -27.28
C SER A 54 5.58 -17.06 -26.42
N GLY A 55 6.70 -16.54 -26.94
CA GLY A 55 7.52 -15.51 -26.29
C GLY A 55 6.78 -14.18 -26.15
N ALA A 56 6.04 -13.76 -27.19
CA ALA A 56 5.17 -12.60 -27.13
C ALA A 56 4.04 -12.77 -26.10
N ALA A 57 3.43 -13.95 -26.01
CA ALA A 57 2.42 -14.25 -25.01
C ALA A 57 2.98 -14.20 -23.57
N VAL A 58 4.20 -14.74 -23.37
CA VAL A 58 4.91 -14.67 -22.08
C VAL A 58 5.27 -13.23 -21.72
N GLN A 59 5.78 -12.45 -22.67
CA GLN A 59 6.09 -11.03 -22.50
C GLN A 59 4.83 -10.23 -22.10
N HIS A 60 3.73 -10.41 -22.82
CA HIS A 60 2.46 -9.76 -22.50
C HIS A 60 1.93 -10.19 -21.12
N GLY A 61 2.15 -11.45 -20.73
CA GLY A 61 1.85 -11.93 -19.37
C GLY A 61 2.64 -11.19 -18.30
N PHE A 62 3.96 -11.00 -18.48
CA PHE A 62 4.79 -10.24 -17.56
C PHE A 62 4.41 -8.77 -17.49
N GLU A 63 4.10 -8.15 -18.63
CA GLU A 63 3.60 -6.77 -18.68
C GLU A 63 2.28 -6.63 -17.91
N HIS A 64 1.36 -7.58 -18.07
CA HIS A 64 0.11 -7.59 -17.33
C HIS A 64 0.33 -7.75 -15.81
N ILE A 65 1.22 -8.66 -15.40
CA ILE A 65 1.58 -8.83 -13.99
C ILE A 65 2.21 -7.56 -13.43
N ALA A 66 3.13 -6.93 -14.17
CA ALA A 66 3.76 -5.68 -13.75
C ALA A 66 2.72 -4.56 -13.56
N ALA A 67 1.76 -4.44 -14.47
CA ALA A 67 0.66 -3.47 -14.38
C ALA A 67 -0.24 -3.74 -13.16
N CYS A 68 -0.59 -5.01 -12.90
CA CYS A 68 -1.37 -5.38 -11.72
C CYS A 68 -0.65 -5.06 -10.41
N LEU A 69 0.64 -5.39 -10.31
CA LEU A 69 1.46 -5.06 -9.14
C LEU A 69 1.55 -3.55 -8.89
N HIS A 70 1.72 -2.76 -9.96
CA HIS A 70 1.74 -1.30 -9.86
C HIS A 70 0.40 -0.74 -9.38
N ARG A 71 -0.71 -1.26 -9.91
CA ARG A 71 -2.05 -0.86 -9.48
C ARG A 71 -2.30 -1.19 -8.01
N TRP A 72 -1.90 -2.38 -7.55
CA TRP A 72 -2.02 -2.76 -6.15
C TRP A 72 -1.16 -1.88 -5.26
N SER A 73 0.09 -1.59 -5.63
CA SER A 73 0.93 -0.63 -4.92
C SER A 73 0.23 0.72 -4.73
N THR A 74 -0.33 1.27 -5.80
CA THR A 74 -1.04 2.56 -5.78
C THR A 74 -2.24 2.55 -4.83
N VAL A 75 -3.07 1.51 -4.90
CA VAL A 75 -4.27 1.37 -4.05
C VAL A 75 -3.88 1.18 -2.58
N THR A 76 -2.82 0.40 -2.30
CA THR A 76 -2.32 0.19 -0.95
C THR A 76 -1.77 1.48 -0.35
N ALA A 77 -1.00 2.27 -1.12
CA ALA A 77 -0.52 3.58 -0.68
C ALA A 77 -1.67 4.55 -0.37
N ALA A 78 -2.65 4.67 -1.28
CA ALA A 78 -3.82 5.51 -1.07
C ALA A 78 -4.63 5.09 0.17
N THR A 79 -4.72 3.79 0.45
CA THR A 79 -5.37 3.28 1.66
C THR A 79 -4.62 3.72 2.93
N ALA A 80 -3.29 3.67 2.91
CA ALA A 80 -2.46 4.14 4.01
C ALA A 80 -2.68 5.64 4.27
N ASP A 81 -2.77 6.45 3.21
CA ASP A 81 -2.98 7.91 3.33
C ASP A 81 -4.36 8.26 3.87
N VAL A 82 -5.41 7.51 3.49
CA VAL A 82 -6.76 7.66 4.07
C VAL A 82 -6.74 7.35 5.57
N PHE A 83 -6.06 6.27 5.99
CA PHE A 83 -5.94 5.95 7.41
C PHE A 83 -5.12 6.97 8.19
N ASP A 84 -4.06 7.51 7.61
CA ASP A 84 -3.24 8.56 8.20
C ASP A 84 -4.06 9.85 8.43
N GLY A 85 -4.83 10.26 7.42
CA GLY A 85 -5.75 11.39 7.54
C GLY A 85 -6.82 11.18 8.62
N ALA A 86 -7.45 10.00 8.64
CA ALA A 86 -8.45 9.65 9.66
C ALA A 86 -7.86 9.61 11.08
N ALA A 87 -6.63 9.11 11.24
CA ALA A 87 -5.92 9.08 12.51
C ALA A 87 -5.63 10.50 13.02
N ALA A 88 -5.18 11.40 12.13
CA ALA A 88 -4.91 12.79 12.46
C ALA A 88 -6.19 13.54 12.87
N ASP A 89 -7.29 13.32 12.15
CA ASP A 89 -8.58 13.91 12.51
C ASP A 89 -9.11 13.40 13.85
N TYR A 90 -8.98 12.09 14.10
CA TYR A 90 -9.37 11.51 15.38
C TYR A 90 -8.56 12.12 16.54
N ALA A 91 -7.23 12.17 16.42
CA ALA A 91 -6.36 12.74 17.43
C ALA A 91 -6.66 14.22 17.72
N ARG A 92 -6.97 14.99 16.67
CA ARG A 92 -7.38 16.40 16.80
C ARG A 92 -8.69 16.54 17.56
N ILE A 93 -9.73 15.77 17.17
CA ILE A 93 -11.05 15.82 17.81
C ILE A 93 -10.95 15.36 19.27
N ASP A 94 -10.16 14.32 19.56
CA ASP A 94 -9.94 13.83 20.91
C ASP A 94 -9.28 14.90 21.79
N HIS A 95 -8.22 15.55 21.29
CA HIS A 95 -7.56 16.65 21.99
C HIS A 95 -8.48 17.87 22.23
N GLU A 96 -9.26 18.28 21.22
CA GLU A 96 -10.24 19.37 21.33
C GLU A 96 -11.30 19.07 22.41
N ARG A 97 -11.80 17.83 22.44
CA ARG A 97 -12.80 17.39 23.43
C ARG A 97 -12.20 17.28 24.84
N ALA A 98 -11.00 16.73 24.97
CA ALA A 98 -10.30 16.64 26.24
C ALA A 98 -10.07 18.05 26.83
N ALA A 99 -9.62 19.01 26.02
CA ALA A 99 -9.43 20.40 26.45
C ALA A 99 -10.74 21.06 26.89
N ALA A 100 -11.83 20.83 26.14
CA ALA A 100 -13.15 21.34 26.49
C ALA A 100 -13.66 20.79 27.84
N VAL A 101 -13.42 19.51 28.12
CA VAL A 101 -13.80 18.88 29.40
C VAL A 101 -12.94 19.39 30.55
N SER A 102 -11.61 19.53 30.35
CA SER A 102 -10.72 20.07 31.38
C SER A 102 -10.99 21.55 31.72
N GLY A 103 -11.50 22.34 30.76
CA GLY A 103 -11.88 23.74 30.98
C GLY A 103 -13.23 23.96 31.68
N VAL A 104 -14.02 22.90 31.90
CA VAL A 104 -15.36 22.96 32.51
C VAL A 104 -15.34 22.60 34.01
N HIS A 105 -14.17 22.29 34.58
CA HIS A 105 -14.02 22.06 36.03
C HIS A 105 -13.71 23.36 36.80
N PRO A 106 -14.60 23.86 37.69
CA PRO A 106 -14.28 24.84 38.73
C PRO A 106 -13.54 24.23 39.93
#